data_AF-A0A930KHG9-F1
#
_entry.id   AF-A0A930KHG9-F1
#
_cell.length_a   1.000
_cell.length_b   1.000
_cell.length_c   1.000
_cell.angle_alpha   90.00
_cell.angle_beta   90.00
_cell.angle_gamma   90.00
#
_symmetry.space_group_name_H-M   'P 1'
#
loop_
_entity.id
_entity.type
_entity.pdbx_description
1 polymer ?
#
loop_
_entity_poly.entity_id
_entity_poly.type
_entity_poly.pdbx_seq_one_letter_code
_entity_poly.pdbx_strand_id
1 'polypeptide(L)'
;MPEDEWLLISAAQIIDTPANDWADVQVLDRFVPLFGRLIIKCKKGNTFSRYVFNLSKYLDQAIVREVLPCVYSGEKFEGYDRVHLPYHRLSDIFNGRILPTYYEALKKITGVYCLTDTHTGKLYIGSATGEEGVAQRWGNYLDSKHGGNKKLIELYKQKGAEYFEKYFTYTLLEYFGLSYDPVKIIEREQYWKRCFDTIKNGYNDN
;
A
#
# COMPACT_ATOMS: atom_id res chain seq x y z
N MET A 1 -18.26 -6.38 -3.11
CA MET A 1 -18.80 -5.05 -3.45
C MET A 1 -20.29 -5.08 -3.22
N PRO A 2 -20.97 -3.95 -2.94
CA PRO A 2 -22.42 -3.86 -3.13
C PRO A 2 -22.75 -4.43 -4.52
N GLU A 3 -23.81 -5.23 -4.65
CA GLU A 3 -24.04 -6.14 -5.81
C GLU A 3 -24.12 -5.46 -7.19
N ASP A 4 -24.12 -4.13 -7.26
CA ASP A 4 -24.31 -3.33 -8.49
C ASP A 4 -23.18 -2.32 -8.77
N GLU A 5 -22.00 -2.46 -8.15
CA GLU A 5 -20.86 -1.55 -8.38
C GLU A 5 -19.78 -2.16 -9.29
N TRP A 6 -19.29 -1.36 -10.23
CA TRP A 6 -18.35 -1.80 -11.27
C TRP A 6 -17.20 -0.82 -11.43
N LEU A 7 -15.99 -1.37 -11.48
CA LEU A 7 -14.76 -0.62 -11.75
C LEU A 7 -14.45 -0.66 -13.26
N LEU A 8 -14.22 0.50 -13.86
CA LEU A 8 -13.73 0.57 -15.23
C LEU A 8 -12.27 0.13 -15.27
N ILE A 9 -11.97 -1.01 -15.92
CA ILE A 9 -10.59 -1.52 -16.05
C ILE A 9 -9.92 -1.13 -17.38
N SER A 10 -10.70 -0.97 -18.45
CA SER A 10 -10.21 -0.60 -19.78
C SER A 10 -11.34 -0.12 -20.68
N ALA A 11 -10.98 0.57 -21.76
CA ALA A 11 -11.88 0.95 -22.85
C ALA A 11 -11.07 0.93 -24.14
N ALA A 12 -11.52 0.18 -25.13
CA ALA A 12 -10.80 -0.02 -26.39
C ALA A 12 -11.76 -0.16 -27.56
N GLN A 13 -11.31 0.23 -28.74
CA GLN A 13 -11.97 -0.04 -30.01
C GLN A 13 -11.42 -1.34 -30.60
N ILE A 14 -12.31 -2.24 -31.00
CA ILE A 14 -11.92 -3.45 -31.75
C ILE A 14 -11.48 -3.03 -33.14
N ILE A 15 -10.28 -3.44 -33.53
CA ILE A 15 -9.66 -3.17 -34.84
C ILE A 15 -9.77 -4.38 -35.75
N ASP A 16 -9.53 -5.57 -35.21
CA ASP A 16 -9.67 -6.84 -35.92
C ASP A 16 -10.17 -7.94 -34.98
N THR A 17 -10.79 -8.97 -35.57
CA THR A 17 -11.23 -10.18 -34.86
C THR A 17 -10.76 -11.40 -35.65
N PRO A 18 -9.47 -11.79 -35.53
CA PRO A 18 -8.92 -12.93 -36.26
C PRO A 18 -9.65 -14.22 -35.90
N ALA A 19 -9.74 -15.15 -36.85
CA ALA A 19 -10.31 -16.46 -36.59
C ALA A 19 -9.42 -17.23 -35.60
N ASN A 20 -10.00 -17.69 -34.49
CA ASN A 20 -9.33 -18.42 -33.40
C ASN A 20 -8.26 -17.65 -32.60
N ASP A 21 -8.31 -16.31 -32.59
CA ASP A 21 -7.44 -15.49 -31.72
C ASP A 21 -8.26 -14.45 -30.94
N TRP A 22 -7.59 -13.73 -30.04
CA TRP A 22 -8.15 -12.57 -29.36
C TRP A 22 -8.36 -11.42 -30.35
N ALA A 23 -9.36 -10.60 -30.06
CA ALA A 23 -9.57 -9.38 -30.83
C ALA A 23 -8.37 -8.43 -30.68
N ASP A 24 -7.90 -7.90 -31.80
CA ASP A 24 -6.96 -6.79 -31.79
C ASP A 24 -7.71 -5.53 -31.38
N VAL A 25 -7.19 -4.83 -30.39
CA VAL A 25 -7.85 -3.67 -29.81
C VAL A 25 -6.90 -2.48 -29.73
N GLN A 26 -7.43 -1.30 -30.06
CA GLN A 26 -6.78 -0.03 -29.82
C GLN A 26 -7.38 0.60 -28.57
N VAL A 27 -6.55 0.78 -27.53
CA VAL A 27 -6.97 1.46 -26.30
C VAL A 27 -7.39 2.89 -26.62
N LEU A 28 -8.50 3.31 -26.04
CA LEU A 28 -9.00 4.67 -26.17
C LEU A 28 -8.32 5.56 -25.13
N ASP A 29 -7.22 6.22 -25.53
CA ASP A 29 -6.36 7.03 -24.66
C ASP A 29 -7.12 8.05 -23.80
N ARG A 30 -8.20 8.64 -24.34
CA ARG A 30 -9.06 9.59 -23.62
C ARG A 30 -9.66 9.04 -22.32
N PHE A 31 -9.78 7.72 -22.19
CA PHE A 31 -10.34 7.05 -21.02
C PHE A 31 -9.29 6.45 -20.09
N VAL A 32 -8.02 6.39 -20.50
CA VAL A 32 -6.92 5.87 -19.69
C VAL A 32 -6.86 6.51 -18.29
N PRO A 33 -7.06 7.83 -18.10
CA PRO A 33 -7.06 8.44 -16.77
C PRO A 33 -8.16 7.94 -15.82
N LEU A 34 -9.18 7.24 -16.34
CA LEU A 34 -10.31 6.68 -15.58
C LEU A 34 -10.12 5.20 -15.25
N PHE A 35 -9.15 4.52 -15.88
CA PHE A 35 -8.91 3.09 -15.65
C PHE A 35 -8.50 2.85 -14.19
N GLY A 36 -9.16 1.87 -13.57
CA GLY A 36 -9.04 1.56 -12.16
C GLY A 36 -9.53 2.67 -11.23
N ARG A 37 -10.18 3.74 -11.72
CA ARG A 37 -10.58 4.89 -10.91
C ARG A 37 -12.08 5.17 -10.97
N LEU A 38 -12.70 4.98 -12.13
CA LEU A 38 -14.12 5.20 -12.30
C LEU A 38 -14.91 4.02 -11.74
N ILE A 39 -15.72 4.29 -10.72
CA ILE A 39 -16.73 3.37 -10.19
C ILE A 39 -18.10 3.83 -10.67
N ILE A 40 -18.82 2.93 -11.34
CA ILE A 40 -20.21 3.14 -11.70
C ILE A 40 -21.12 2.26 -10.84
N LYS A 41 -22.33 2.73 -10.58
CA LYS A 41 -23.43 1.91 -10.10
C LYS A 41 -24.30 1.55 -11.30
N CYS A 42 -24.44 0.26 -11.58
CA CYS A 42 -25.22 -0.25 -12.69
C CYS A 42 -25.89 -1.55 -12.28
N LYS A 43 -27.23 -1.51 -12.16
CA LYS A 43 -28.03 -2.67 -11.79
C LYS A 43 -28.22 -3.57 -13.01
N LYS A 44 -27.52 -4.70 -13.01
CA LYS A 44 -27.41 -5.59 -14.17
C LYS A 44 -28.34 -6.82 -14.15
N GLY A 45 -28.87 -7.19 -12.97
CA GLY A 45 -29.58 -8.46 -12.76
C GLY A 45 -28.75 -9.71 -13.06
N ASN A 46 -29.41 -10.85 -13.33
CA ASN A 46 -28.78 -12.15 -13.63
C ASN A 46 -28.11 -12.24 -15.03
N THR A 47 -28.01 -11.13 -15.75
CA THR A 47 -27.64 -11.06 -17.17
C THR A 47 -26.14 -11.27 -17.44
N PHE A 48 -25.30 -11.26 -16.40
CA PHE A 48 -23.84 -11.44 -16.51
C PHE A 48 -23.36 -12.90 -16.50
N SER A 49 -24.27 -13.88 -16.60
CA SER A 49 -23.88 -15.22 -17.06
C SER A 49 -23.39 -15.23 -18.52
N ARG A 50 -23.47 -14.08 -19.22
CA ARG A 50 -22.95 -13.86 -20.57
C ARG A 50 -21.75 -12.93 -20.48
N TYR A 51 -20.58 -13.40 -20.91
CA TYR A 51 -19.29 -12.70 -20.86
C TYR A 51 -19.22 -11.42 -21.71
N VAL A 52 -20.26 -11.12 -22.50
CA VAL A 52 -20.36 -9.95 -23.38
C VAL A 52 -21.82 -9.45 -23.39
N PHE A 53 -22.02 -8.14 -23.21
CA PHE A 53 -23.34 -7.51 -23.31
C PHE A 53 -23.21 -6.09 -23.87
N ASN A 54 -24.30 -5.58 -24.45
CA ASN A 54 -24.32 -4.24 -25.00
C ASN A 54 -24.64 -3.21 -23.89
N LEU A 55 -23.68 -2.33 -23.60
CA LEU A 55 -23.81 -1.30 -22.58
C LEU A 55 -24.93 -0.28 -22.89
N SER A 56 -25.31 -0.10 -24.17
CA SER A 56 -26.36 0.86 -24.55
C SER A 56 -27.70 0.61 -23.85
N LYS A 57 -28.00 -0.65 -23.51
CA LYS A 57 -29.22 -1.04 -22.79
C LYS A 57 -29.28 -0.54 -21.34
N TYR A 58 -28.14 -0.15 -20.79
CA TYR A 58 -27.98 0.23 -19.39
C TYR A 58 -27.53 1.68 -19.21
N LEU A 59 -27.37 2.45 -20.29
CA LEU A 59 -26.91 3.85 -20.21
C LEU A 59 -27.81 4.70 -19.30
N ASP A 60 -29.13 4.55 -19.41
CA ASP A 60 -30.09 5.31 -18.59
C ASP A 60 -30.16 4.83 -17.13
N GLN A 61 -29.55 3.68 -16.81
CA GLN A 61 -29.54 3.07 -15.48
C GLN A 61 -28.16 3.14 -14.80
N ALA A 62 -27.12 3.49 -15.57
CA ALA A 62 -25.76 3.58 -15.09
C ALA A 62 -25.51 4.99 -14.54
N ILE A 63 -25.04 5.07 -13.30
CA ILE A 63 -24.70 6.34 -12.65
C ILE A 63 -23.23 6.29 -12.27
N VAL A 64 -22.50 7.37 -12.55
CA VAL A 64 -21.16 7.57 -12.01
C VAL A 64 -21.28 7.71 -10.50
N ARG A 65 -20.77 6.73 -9.75
CA ARG A 65 -20.76 6.79 -8.28
C ARG A 65 -19.63 7.68 -7.80
N GLU A 66 -18.42 7.40 -8.28
CA GLU A 66 -17.20 8.04 -7.83
C GLU A 66 -16.11 7.91 -8.89
N VAL A 67 -15.26 8.93 -9.00
CA VAL A 67 -13.96 8.82 -9.66
C VAL A 67 -12.91 8.90 -8.57
N LEU A 68 -12.26 7.78 -8.28
CA LEU A 68 -11.25 7.72 -7.24
C LEU A 68 -10.09 8.66 -7.57
N PRO A 69 -9.45 9.28 -6.57
CA PRO A 69 -8.28 10.13 -6.79
C PRO A 69 -7.07 9.33 -7.33
N CYS A 70 -7.04 8.03 -7.08
CA CYS A 70 -5.97 7.10 -7.46
C CYS A 70 -6.53 5.72 -7.83
N VAL A 71 -5.68 4.84 -8.36
CA VAL A 71 -6.10 3.51 -8.82
C VAL A 71 -6.61 2.68 -7.64
N TYR A 72 -7.78 2.06 -7.84
CA TYR A 72 -8.37 1.11 -6.90
C TYR A 72 -7.48 -0.12 -6.79
N SER A 73 -6.92 -0.33 -5.61
CA SER A 73 -6.10 -1.50 -5.31
C SER A 73 -6.91 -2.70 -4.83
N GLY A 74 -8.21 -2.55 -4.55
CA GLY A 74 -9.00 -3.58 -3.85
C GLY A 74 -8.77 -3.63 -2.34
N GLU A 75 -7.78 -2.88 -1.86
CA GLU A 75 -7.31 -2.98 -0.49
C GLU A 75 -8.12 -2.07 0.43
N LYS A 76 -8.53 -2.64 1.55
CA LYS A 76 -9.08 -1.91 2.68
C LYS A 76 -8.07 -1.99 3.81
N PHE A 77 -8.02 -0.95 4.64
CA PHE A 77 -7.27 -1.03 5.88
C PHE A 77 -7.86 -2.15 6.76
N GLU A 78 -7.10 -3.22 6.96
CA GLU A 78 -7.58 -4.44 7.63
C GLU A 78 -7.49 -4.38 9.16
N GLY A 79 -6.97 -3.29 9.72
CA GLY A 79 -6.71 -3.13 11.14
C GLY A 79 -5.22 -2.94 11.46
N TYR A 80 -4.93 -2.33 12.61
CA TYR A 80 -3.55 -2.07 13.04
C TYR A 80 -2.78 -3.37 13.35
N ASP A 81 -3.49 -4.40 13.79
CA ASP A 81 -3.00 -5.76 14.07
C ASP A 81 -2.58 -6.54 12.81
N ARG A 82 -2.89 -6.01 11.61
CA ARG A 82 -2.57 -6.63 10.32
C ARG A 82 -1.66 -5.78 9.44
N VAL A 83 -0.98 -4.78 10.02
CA VAL A 83 -0.04 -3.95 9.24
C VAL A 83 1.28 -4.68 9.05
N HIS A 84 1.44 -5.27 7.86
CA HIS A 84 2.69 -5.82 7.33
C HIS A 84 2.79 -5.47 5.84
N LEU A 85 3.70 -4.57 5.48
CA LEU A 85 3.78 -3.99 4.13
C LEU A 85 5.18 -4.17 3.53
N PRO A 86 5.31 -4.72 2.31
CA PRO A 86 6.57 -4.65 1.58
C PRO A 86 6.86 -3.21 1.14
N TYR A 87 8.13 -2.90 0.92
CA TYR A 87 8.60 -1.54 0.59
C TYR A 87 7.81 -0.92 -0.58
N HIS A 88 7.66 -1.63 -1.71
CA HIS A 88 6.99 -1.09 -2.90
C HIS A 88 5.56 -0.63 -2.59
N ARG A 89 4.82 -1.43 -1.81
CA ARG A 89 3.45 -1.13 -1.43
C ARG A 89 3.37 0.07 -0.49
N LEU A 90 4.28 0.13 0.49
CA LEU A 90 4.40 1.30 1.36
C LEU A 90 4.70 2.57 0.52
N SER A 91 5.60 2.46 -0.45
CA SER A 91 5.93 3.55 -1.37
C SER A 91 4.74 3.99 -2.22
N ASP A 92 3.95 3.04 -2.76
CA ASP A 92 2.76 3.36 -3.54
C ASP A 92 1.66 4.05 -2.70
N ILE A 93 1.50 3.64 -1.44
CA ILE A 93 0.60 4.29 -0.47
C ILE A 93 1.02 5.75 -0.26
N PHE A 94 2.31 5.99 0.01
CA PHE A 94 2.82 7.32 0.32
C PHE A 94 2.86 8.25 -0.90
N ASN A 95 3.06 7.69 -2.10
CA ASN A 95 3.02 8.43 -3.35
C ASN A 95 1.60 8.64 -3.91
N GLY A 96 0.56 8.22 -3.17
CA GLY A 96 -0.83 8.36 -3.60
C GLY A 96 -1.20 7.57 -4.85
N ARG A 97 -0.44 6.52 -5.18
CA ARG A 97 -0.74 5.63 -6.32
C ARG A 97 -1.88 4.68 -6.00
N ILE A 98 -2.03 4.32 -4.73
CA ILE A 98 -3.15 3.56 -4.19
C ILE A 98 -3.84 4.34 -3.07
N LEU A 99 -5.08 3.96 -2.74
CA LEU A 99 -5.91 4.69 -1.77
C LEU A 99 -5.18 4.78 -0.41
N PRO A 100 -5.05 5.99 0.19
CA PRO A 100 -4.18 6.20 1.34
C PRO A 100 -4.77 5.71 2.67
N THR A 101 -5.65 4.68 2.67
CA THR A 101 -6.30 4.20 3.90
C THR A 101 -5.31 3.78 4.96
N TYR A 102 -4.19 3.17 4.55
CA TYR A 102 -3.08 2.86 5.46
C TYR A 102 -2.34 4.11 5.92
N TYR A 103 -2.06 5.07 5.03
CA TYR A 103 -1.39 6.32 5.40
C TYR A 103 -2.19 7.09 6.46
N GLU A 104 -3.49 7.28 6.22
CA GLU A 104 -4.40 7.98 7.13
C GLU A 104 -4.55 7.28 8.49
N ALA A 105 -4.52 5.95 8.51
CA ALA A 105 -4.53 5.19 9.76
C ALA A 105 -3.21 5.33 10.51
N LEU A 106 -2.07 5.13 9.83
CA LEU A 106 -0.73 5.19 10.43
C LEU A 106 -0.35 6.58 10.93
N LYS A 107 -0.89 7.64 10.32
CA LYS A 107 -0.72 9.03 10.76
C LYS A 107 -1.37 9.30 12.12
N LYS A 108 -2.39 8.53 12.51
CA LYS A 108 -3.19 8.74 13.74
C LYS A 108 -2.69 7.96 14.95
N ILE A 109 -1.60 7.24 14.82
CA ILE A 109 -1.05 6.40 15.88
C ILE A 109 0.45 6.62 16.07
N THR A 110 0.90 6.51 17.30
CA THR A 110 2.30 6.25 17.64
C THR A 110 2.49 4.74 17.81
N GLY A 111 3.72 4.27 17.90
CA GLY A 111 3.92 2.82 18.05
C GLY A 111 5.34 2.33 17.97
N VAL A 112 5.49 1.02 18.11
CA VAL A 112 6.72 0.27 17.88
C VAL A 112 6.54 -0.56 16.62
N TYR A 113 7.53 -0.53 15.73
CA TYR A 113 7.52 -1.23 14.46
C TYR A 113 8.81 -2.03 14.26
N CYS A 114 8.76 -2.97 13.32
CA CYS A 114 9.87 -3.77 12.85
C CYS A 114 10.09 -3.54 11.35
N LEU A 115 11.33 -3.24 10.95
CA LEU A 115 11.79 -3.40 9.58
C LEU A 115 12.47 -4.76 9.47
N THR A 116 12.04 -5.58 8.52
CA THR A 116 12.61 -6.91 8.28
C THR A 116 13.31 -6.92 6.94
N ASP A 117 14.59 -7.29 6.92
CA ASP A 117 15.30 -7.66 5.70
C ASP A 117 15.00 -9.12 5.39
N THR A 118 14.13 -9.36 4.42
CA THR A 118 13.69 -10.70 4.01
C THR A 118 14.79 -11.52 3.33
N HIS A 119 15.88 -10.89 2.90
CA HIS A 119 17.02 -11.62 2.32
C HIS A 119 17.89 -12.27 3.39
N THR A 120 18.06 -11.62 4.54
CA THR A 120 18.96 -12.07 5.62
C THR A 120 18.23 -12.54 6.87
N GLY A 121 16.94 -12.22 7.02
CA GLY A 121 16.16 -12.44 8.24
C GLY A 121 16.48 -11.44 9.36
N LYS A 122 17.38 -10.46 9.13
CA LYS A 122 17.76 -9.48 10.16
C LYS A 122 16.66 -8.44 10.36
N LEU A 123 16.53 -8.02 11.61
CA LEU A 123 15.47 -7.12 12.06
C LEU A 123 16.03 -5.79 12.55
N TYR A 124 15.27 -4.72 12.35
CA TYR A 124 15.42 -3.43 13.01
C TYR A 124 14.14 -3.09 13.76
N ILE A 125 14.22 -2.81 15.05
CA ILE A 125 13.10 -2.33 15.86
C ILE A 125 13.23 -0.82 16.07
N GLY A 126 12.17 -0.08 15.81
CA GLY A 126 12.12 1.35 16.10
C GLY A 126 10.76 1.76 16.66
N SER A 127 10.71 2.95 17.25
CA SER A 127 9.46 3.60 17.63
C SER A 127 9.17 4.83 16.77
N ALA A 128 7.90 5.24 16.78
CA ALA A 128 7.42 6.49 16.24
C ALA A 128 6.61 7.20 17.33
N THR A 129 7.10 8.38 17.74
CA THR A 129 6.51 9.20 18.81
C THR A 129 6.20 10.64 18.37
N GLY A 130 6.41 10.95 17.09
CA GLY A 130 6.14 12.27 16.51
C GLY A 130 4.65 12.54 16.28
N GLU A 131 4.31 13.80 16.00
CA GLU A 131 2.92 14.27 15.82
C GLU A 131 2.21 13.62 14.62
N GLU A 132 2.98 13.28 13.59
CA GLU A 132 2.50 12.62 12.37
C GLU A 132 2.64 11.09 12.45
N GLY A 133 2.82 10.56 13.67
CA GLY A 133 2.70 9.17 14.02
C GLY A 133 3.69 8.23 13.33
N VAL A 134 3.26 6.99 13.12
CA VAL A 134 4.04 5.96 12.40
C VAL A 134 4.27 6.37 10.95
N ALA A 135 3.30 7.05 10.32
CA ALA A 135 3.41 7.47 8.93
C ALA A 135 4.66 8.34 8.69
N GLN A 136 4.90 9.33 9.55
CA GLN A 136 6.10 10.18 9.45
C GLN A 136 7.39 9.36 9.47
N ARG A 137 7.51 8.44 10.42
CA ARG A 137 8.73 7.68 10.61
C ARG A 137 8.98 6.72 9.46
N TRP A 138 7.92 6.11 8.91
CA TRP A 138 8.01 5.24 7.73
C TRP A 138 8.33 6.03 6.45
N GLY A 139 7.77 7.22 6.28
CA GLY A 139 8.13 8.15 5.20
C GLY A 139 9.62 8.48 5.20
N ASN A 140 10.22 8.75 6.36
CA ASN A 140 11.66 9.01 6.46
C ASN A 140 12.53 7.83 5.96
N TYR A 141 12.07 6.59 6.11
CA TYR A 141 12.77 5.43 5.53
C TYR A 141 12.50 5.28 4.03
N LEU A 142 11.36 5.73 3.50
CA LEU A 142 11.18 5.79 2.04
C LEU A 142 12.15 6.79 1.41
N ASP A 143 12.42 7.91 2.08
CA ASP A 143 13.34 8.93 1.59
C ASP A 143 14.80 8.48 1.72
N SER A 144 15.22 8.13 2.93
CA SER A 144 16.63 7.87 3.25
C SER A 144 17.04 6.40 3.22
N LYS A 145 16.09 5.46 3.24
CA LYS A 145 16.29 4.01 3.46
C LYS A 145 16.78 3.61 4.86
N HIS A 146 17.46 4.50 5.58
CA HIS A 146 18.11 4.17 6.86
C HIS A 146 17.58 4.93 8.09
N GLY A 147 16.84 6.04 7.91
CA GLY A 147 16.22 6.79 9.01
C GLY A 147 17.20 7.29 10.10
N GLY A 148 18.47 7.44 9.72
CA GLY A 148 19.59 7.82 10.59
C GLY A 148 20.29 6.70 11.36
N ASN A 149 19.84 5.44 11.27
CA ASN A 149 20.49 4.32 11.98
C ASN A 149 21.84 3.96 11.34
N LYS A 150 22.88 3.75 12.17
CA LYS A 150 24.27 3.55 11.69
C LYS A 150 24.44 2.30 10.85
N LYS A 151 23.92 1.15 11.31
CA LYS A 151 24.01 -0.12 10.57
C LYS A 151 23.23 -0.11 9.26
N LEU A 152 22.06 0.54 9.22
CA LEU A 152 21.28 0.72 8.00
C LEU A 152 21.98 1.68 7.02
N ILE A 153 22.67 2.72 7.50
CA ILE A 153 23.51 3.59 6.68
C ILE A 153 24.64 2.79 6.04
N GLU A 154 25.32 1.93 6.82
CA GLU A 154 26.38 1.09 6.31
C GLU A 154 25.86 0.09 5.27
N LEU A 155 24.74 -0.56 5.54
CA LEU A 155 24.07 -1.45 4.58
C LEU A 155 23.71 -0.72 3.29
N TYR A 156 23.19 0.51 3.39
CA TYR A 156 22.89 1.35 2.23
C TYR A 156 24.13 1.67 1.40
N LYS A 157 25.25 2.02 2.03
CA LYS A 157 26.52 2.25 1.31
C LYS A 157 27.03 0.99 0.60
N GLN A 158 26.78 -0.19 1.18
CA GLN A 158 27.25 -1.47 0.62
C GLN A 158 26.35 -2.03 -0.49
N LYS A 159 25.03 -1.86 -0.37
CA LYS A 159 24.03 -2.54 -1.22
C LYS A 159 23.20 -1.61 -2.10
N GLY A 160 23.21 -0.31 -1.82
CA GLY A 160 22.42 0.68 -2.54
C GLY A 160 20.93 0.65 -2.20
N ALA A 161 20.18 1.57 -2.82
CA ALA A 161 18.75 1.75 -2.58
C ALA A 161 17.91 0.53 -2.99
N GLU A 162 18.17 -0.02 -4.18
CA GLU A 162 17.41 -1.13 -4.77
C GLU A 162 17.31 -2.34 -3.85
N TYR A 163 18.34 -2.59 -3.03
CA TYR A 163 18.33 -3.66 -2.04
C TYR A 163 17.20 -3.49 -1.01
N PHE A 164 17.00 -2.28 -0.49
CA PHE A 164 15.94 -1.98 0.47
C PHE A 164 14.57 -2.11 -0.20
N GLU A 165 14.45 -1.59 -1.42
CA GLU A 165 13.20 -1.62 -2.18
C GLU A 165 12.73 -3.05 -2.48
N LYS A 166 13.69 -3.96 -2.66
CA LYS A 166 13.43 -5.36 -2.93
C LYS A 166 13.17 -6.19 -1.68
N TYR A 167 13.93 -5.98 -0.61
CA TYR A 167 14.00 -6.93 0.51
C TYR A 167 13.38 -6.44 1.82
N PHE A 168 13.07 -5.15 1.98
CA PHE A 168 12.54 -4.65 3.25
C PHE A 168 11.01 -4.72 3.32
N THR A 169 10.52 -5.17 4.48
CA THR A 169 9.11 -5.08 4.88
C THR A 169 8.96 -4.29 6.19
N TYR A 170 7.80 -3.67 6.37
CA TYR A 170 7.44 -2.79 7.48
C TYR A 170 6.26 -3.40 8.24
N THR A 171 6.48 -3.75 9.50
CA THR A 171 5.49 -4.40 10.37
C THR A 171 5.22 -3.53 11.58
N LEU A 172 3.95 -3.29 11.91
CA LEU A 172 3.56 -2.66 13.17
C LEU A 172 3.49 -3.72 14.28
N LEU A 173 4.19 -3.52 15.40
CA LEU A 173 4.20 -4.45 16.52
C LEU A 173 3.23 -4.02 17.62
N GLU A 174 3.28 -2.73 17.99
CA GLU A 174 2.42 -2.12 18.98
C GLU A 174 2.01 -0.73 18.51
N TYR A 175 0.79 -0.33 18.86
CA TYR A 175 0.27 0.98 18.52
C TYR A 175 -0.45 1.62 19.70
N PHE A 176 -0.35 2.95 19.76
CA PHE A 176 -0.93 3.78 20.80
C PHE A 176 -1.54 5.04 20.18
N GLY A 177 -2.42 5.70 20.93
CA GLY A 177 -2.91 7.02 20.53
C GLY A 177 -1.80 8.07 20.54
N LEU A 178 -1.97 9.14 19.77
CA LEU A 178 -0.98 10.24 19.68
C LEU A 178 -0.70 10.91 21.03
N SER A 179 -1.65 10.89 21.96
CA SER A 179 -1.51 11.44 23.31
C SER A 179 -0.86 10.50 24.32
N TYR A 180 -0.44 9.30 23.90
CA TYR A 180 0.20 8.34 24.79
C TYR A 180 1.62 8.78 25.16
N ASP A 181 2.06 8.42 26.36
CA ASP A 181 3.36 8.82 26.90
C ASP A 181 4.53 8.28 26.02
N PRO A 182 5.31 9.17 25.36
CA PRO A 182 6.43 8.75 24.52
C PRO A 182 7.49 7.94 25.25
N VAL A 183 7.69 8.19 26.55
CA VAL A 183 8.70 7.47 27.35
C VAL A 183 8.35 6.00 27.42
N LYS A 184 7.07 5.68 27.64
CA LYS A 184 6.58 4.29 27.66
C LYS A 184 6.75 3.60 26.31
N ILE A 185 6.56 4.32 25.20
CA ILE A 185 6.77 3.77 23.85
C ILE A 185 8.24 3.40 23.64
N ILE A 186 9.16 4.26 24.10
CA ILE A 186 10.61 3.97 24.06
C ILE A 186 10.94 2.76 24.92
N GLU A 187 10.34 2.60 26.10
CA GLU A 187 10.49 1.39 26.92
C GLU A 187 10.00 0.13 26.19
N ARG A 188 8.87 0.20 25.48
CA ARG A 188 8.37 -0.91 24.63
C ARG A 188 9.31 -1.21 23.48
N GLU A 189 9.90 -0.20 22.84
CA GLU A 189 10.92 -0.39 21.81
C GLU A 189 12.12 -1.18 22.37
N GLN A 190 12.61 -0.81 23.56
CA GLN A 190 13.71 -1.52 24.21
C GLN A 190 13.33 -2.95 24.61
N TYR A 191 12.09 -3.18 25.03
CA TYR A 191 11.57 -4.52 25.28
C TYR A 191 11.68 -5.39 24.02
N TRP A 192 11.17 -4.93 22.88
CA TRP A 192 11.21 -5.69 21.63
C TRP A 192 12.63 -5.90 21.08
N LYS A 193 13.51 -4.91 21.21
CA LYS A 193 14.94 -5.07 20.86
C LYS A 193 15.58 -6.22 21.63
N ARG A 194 15.26 -6.37 22.91
CA ARG A 194 15.74 -7.48 23.75
C ARG A 194 15.11 -8.81 23.36
N CYS A 195 13.79 -8.84 23.17
CA CYS A 195 13.06 -10.06 22.81
C CYS A 195 13.55 -10.68 21.50
N PHE A 196 13.89 -9.84 20.52
CA PHE A 196 14.35 -10.28 19.20
C PHE A 196 15.89 -10.20 19.00
N ASP A 197 16.64 -9.86 20.06
CA ASP A 197 18.10 -9.67 20.05
C ASP A 197 18.63 -8.84 18.86
N THR A 198 17.93 -7.74 18.55
CA THR A 198 18.20 -6.96 17.32
C THR A 198 19.39 -6.01 17.44
N ILE A 199 19.88 -5.77 18.66
CA ILE A 199 21.11 -4.98 18.88
C ILE A 199 22.33 -5.80 18.45
N LYS A 200 22.38 -7.07 18.86
CA LYS A 200 23.51 -7.96 18.55
C LYS A 200 23.38 -8.57 17.16
N ASN A 201 22.24 -9.17 16.86
CA ASN A 201 22.05 -9.97 15.64
C ASN A 201 21.26 -9.24 14.54
N GLY A 202 20.75 -8.05 14.83
CA GLY A 202 19.99 -7.23 13.89
C GLY A 202 20.69 -5.91 13.51
N TYR A 203 19.89 -4.98 13.01
CA TYR A 203 20.33 -3.68 12.52
C TYR A 203 20.21 -2.56 13.56
N ASN A 204 19.81 -2.83 14.79
CA ASN A 204 19.77 -1.77 15.80
C ASN A 204 21.18 -1.35 16.22
N ASP A 205 21.45 -0.06 16.03
CA ASP A 205 22.67 0.67 16.39
C ASP A 205 22.39 2.17 16.25
N ASN A 206 21.61 2.69 17.20
CA ASN A 206 21.21 4.09 17.28
C ASN A 206 22.11 4.77 18.32
#